data_AF-A0A654ZN02-F1
#
_entry.id   AF-A0A654ZN02-F1
#
_cell.length_a   1.000
_cell.length_b   1.000
_cell.length_c   1.000
_cell.angle_alpha   90.00
_cell.angle_beta   90.00
_cell.angle_gamma   90.00
#
_symmetry.space_group_name_H-M   'P 1'
#
loop_
_entity.id
_entity.type
_entity.pdbx_description
1 polymer ?
#
loop_
_entity_poly.entity_id
_entity_poly.type
_entity_poly.pdbx_seq_one_letter_code
_entity_poly.pdbx_strand_id
1 'polypeptide(L)'
;MYLPAEAQDRLFTQVGAVSVAGSRIAAETAPVHGEERRAEMRARFKKVADVLGIEQTIDVQELVYHDQDRASVADWLTDHGWRARSQRAPDEMRRVGRWVEGVPMADDPTAFAEFVTAERL
;
A
#
# COMPACT_ATOMS: atom_id res chain seq x y z
N MET A 1 1.87 -5.12 -0.56
CA MET A 1 2.16 -5.05 -2.01
C MET A 1 3.06 -6.19 -2.51
N TYR A 2 4.16 -6.53 -1.82
CA TYR A 2 5.13 -7.56 -2.25
C TYR A 2 4.84 -8.97 -1.74
N LEU A 3 3.62 -9.21 -1.27
CA LEU A 3 3.13 -10.52 -0.84
C LEU A 3 1.91 -10.87 -1.67
N PRO A 4 1.73 -12.12 -2.13
CA PRO A 4 0.43 -12.60 -2.63
C PRO A 4 -0.71 -12.35 -1.63
N ALA A 5 -1.97 -12.35 -2.09
CA ALA A 5 -3.13 -12.09 -1.21
C ALA A 5 -3.21 -13.10 -0.05
N GLU A 6 -3.08 -14.39 -0.33
CA GLU A 6 -3.07 -15.44 0.70
C GLU A 6 -1.95 -15.26 1.75
N ALA A 7 -0.80 -14.71 1.34
CA ALA A 7 0.33 -14.48 2.23
C ALA A 7 0.08 -13.28 3.16
N GLN A 8 -0.71 -12.28 2.73
CA GLN A 8 -1.17 -11.18 3.58
C GLN A 8 -2.06 -11.72 4.72
N ASP A 9 -3.05 -12.54 4.38
CA ASP A 9 -4.00 -13.08 5.35
C ASP A 9 -3.29 -14.01 6.34
N ARG A 10 -2.38 -14.85 5.83
CA ARG A 10 -1.53 -15.70 6.67
C ARG A 10 -0.66 -14.88 7.61
N LEU A 11 -0.07 -13.78 7.14
CA LEU A 11 0.75 -12.90 7.97
C LEU A 11 -0.08 -12.34 9.14
N PHE A 12 -1.25 -11.75 8.88
CA PHE A 12 -2.06 -11.17 9.94
C PHE A 12 -2.67 -12.21 10.89
N THR A 13 -2.95 -13.42 10.39
CA THR A 13 -3.35 -14.57 11.23
C THR A 13 -2.24 -14.91 12.24
N GLN A 14 -0.99 -15.03 11.77
CA GLN A 14 0.15 -15.36 12.61
C GLN A 14 0.48 -14.26 13.63
N VAL A 15 0.40 -12.99 13.21
CA VAL A 15 0.56 -11.85 14.13
C VAL A 15 -0.53 -11.85 15.19
N GLY A 16 -1.78 -12.09 14.80
CA GLY A 16 -2.90 -12.22 15.75
C GLY A 16 -2.69 -13.32 16.79
N ALA A 17 -2.15 -14.47 16.38
CA ALA A 17 -1.91 -15.61 17.28
C ALA A 17 -0.90 -15.30 18.41
N VAL A 18 0.00 -14.33 18.22
CA VAL A 18 1.00 -13.93 19.22
C VAL A 18 0.68 -12.57 19.87
N SER A 19 -0.46 -11.97 19.55
CA SER A 19 -0.85 -10.65 20.05
C SER A 19 -1.81 -10.75 21.23
N VAL A 20 -1.40 -10.23 22.39
CA VAL A 20 -2.29 -10.07 23.56
C VAL A 20 -3.24 -8.89 23.38
N ALA A 21 -4.32 -8.80 24.17
CA ALA A 21 -5.24 -7.67 24.16
C ALA A 21 -4.50 -6.33 24.37
N GLY A 22 -4.87 -5.30 23.61
CA GLY A 22 -4.20 -4.00 23.59
C GLY A 22 -2.93 -3.93 22.70
N SER A 23 -2.49 -5.05 22.10
CA SER A 23 -1.42 -5.02 21.10
C SER A 23 -1.79 -4.14 19.91
N ARG A 24 -0.80 -3.50 19.26
CA ARG A 24 -1.04 -2.57 18.15
C ARG A 24 -0.25 -2.97 16.91
N ILE A 25 -0.84 -2.73 15.74
CA ILE A 25 -0.20 -2.92 14.44
C ILE A 25 -0.43 -1.69 13.56
N ALA A 26 0.54 -1.41 12.68
CA ALA A 26 0.39 -0.49 11.57
C ALA A 26 0.87 -1.16 10.27
N ALA A 27 0.17 -0.94 9.17
CA ALA A 27 0.49 -1.52 7.87
C ALA A 27 0.18 -0.54 6.73
N GLU A 28 1.01 -0.57 5.69
CA GLU A 28 0.76 0.09 4.42
C GLU A 28 0.09 -0.89 3.45
N THR A 29 -1.05 -0.50 2.87
CA THR A 29 -1.81 -1.37 1.96
C THR A 29 -1.24 -1.38 0.54
N ALA A 30 -1.54 -2.42 -0.22
CA ALA A 30 -1.23 -2.42 -1.65
C ALA A 30 -2.26 -1.56 -2.39
N PRO A 31 -1.85 -0.50 -3.12
CA PRO A 31 -2.76 0.22 -4.00
C PRO A 31 -3.22 -0.68 -5.14
N VAL A 32 -4.46 -0.49 -5.58
CA VAL A 32 -5.03 -1.21 -6.73
C VAL A 32 -4.62 -0.43 -7.97
N HIS A 33 -3.61 -0.90 -8.68
CA HIS A 33 -3.18 -0.26 -9.92
C HIS A 33 -3.68 -1.03 -11.13
N GLY A 34 -4.25 -0.32 -12.11
CA GLY A 34 -4.35 -0.84 -13.47
C GLY A 34 -2.95 -1.01 -14.10
N GLU A 35 -2.73 -2.13 -14.78
CA GLU A 35 -1.49 -2.47 -15.51
C GLU A 35 -0.97 -1.33 -16.40
N GLU A 36 -1.86 -0.67 -17.16
CA GLU A 36 -1.52 0.45 -18.06
C GLU A 36 -0.88 1.64 -17.32
N ARG A 37 -1.33 1.93 -16.10
CA ARG A 37 -0.86 3.10 -15.35
C ARG A 37 0.54 2.93 -14.79
N ARG A 38 0.88 1.69 -14.44
CA ARG A 38 2.22 1.31 -13.98
C ARG A 38 3.22 1.50 -15.11
N ALA A 39 2.87 1.12 -16.34
CA ALA A 39 3.72 1.33 -17.51
C ALA A 39 4.06 2.81 -17.71
N GLU A 40 3.10 3.71 -17.49
CA GLU A 40 3.30 5.17 -17.55
C GLU A 40 4.33 5.65 -16.50
N MET A 41 4.20 5.21 -15.24
CA MET A 41 5.18 5.55 -14.20
C MET A 41 6.56 4.98 -14.50
N ARG A 42 6.68 3.73 -14.96
CA ARG A 42 7.97 3.12 -15.34
C ARG A 42 8.65 3.92 -16.42
N ALA A 43 7.91 4.26 -17.48
CA ALA A 43 8.46 5.05 -18.59
C ALA A 43 8.98 6.41 -18.10
N ARG A 44 8.27 7.05 -17.17
CA ARG A 44 8.70 8.32 -16.58
C ARG A 44 9.96 8.16 -15.71
N PHE A 45 10.00 7.17 -14.82
CA PHE A 45 11.17 6.90 -13.98
C PHE A 45 12.39 6.53 -14.81
N LYS A 46 12.22 5.70 -15.85
CA LYS A 46 13.28 5.36 -16.81
C LYS A 46 13.85 6.60 -17.47
N LYS A 47 12.99 7.47 -18.01
CA LYS A 47 13.42 8.74 -18.63
C LYS A 47 14.21 9.63 -17.67
N VAL A 48 13.80 9.71 -16.40
CA VAL A 48 14.51 10.50 -15.39
C VAL A 48 15.88 9.87 -15.07
N ALA A 49 15.94 8.54 -14.91
CA ALA A 49 17.20 7.85 -14.63
C ALA A 49 18.19 7.95 -15.80
N ASP A 50 17.72 7.83 -17.04
CA ASP A 50 18.53 8.01 -18.25
C ASP A 50 19.15 9.42 -18.29
N VAL A 51 18.38 10.45 -17.95
CA VAL A 51 18.87 11.84 -17.88
C VAL A 51 19.89 12.03 -16.75
N LEU A 52 19.71 11.35 -15.62
CA LEU A 52 20.58 11.48 -14.45
C LEU A 52 21.77 10.51 -14.45
N GLY A 53 21.88 9.64 -15.45
CA GLY A 53 22.92 8.62 -15.53
C GLY A 53 22.83 7.56 -14.41
N ILE A 54 21.64 7.32 -13.87
CA ILE A 54 21.41 6.33 -12.81
C ILE A 54 21.10 4.99 -13.45
N GLU A 55 21.94 3.98 -13.19
CA GLU A 55 21.69 2.62 -13.64
C GLU A 55 20.57 1.99 -12.82
N GLN A 56 19.42 1.72 -13.46
CA GLN A 56 18.31 1.00 -12.82
C GLN A 56 18.56 -0.50 -12.88
N THR A 57 19.08 -1.05 -11.78
CA THR A 57 19.40 -2.49 -11.68
C THR A 57 18.22 -3.35 -11.24
N ILE A 58 17.16 -2.76 -10.67
CA ILE A 58 15.99 -3.49 -10.15
C ILE A 58 14.71 -2.74 -10.50
N ASP A 59 13.80 -3.39 -11.24
CA ASP A 59 12.43 -2.89 -11.42
C ASP A 59 11.54 -3.32 -10.23
N VAL A 60 11.46 -2.45 -9.23
CA VAL A 60 10.65 -2.68 -8.02
C VAL A 60 9.17 -2.89 -8.35
N GLN A 61 8.69 -2.39 -9.50
CA GLN A 61 7.30 -2.58 -9.88
C GLN A 61 7.00 -4.04 -10.24
N GLU A 62 7.93 -4.79 -10.83
CA GLU A 62 7.75 -6.21 -11.16
C GLU A 62 7.56 -7.10 -9.92
N LEU A 63 7.97 -6.62 -8.75
CA LEU A 63 7.85 -7.37 -7.49
C LEU A 63 6.45 -7.29 -6.86
N VAL A 64 5.56 -6.47 -7.40
CA VAL A 64 4.22 -6.24 -6.82
C VAL A 64 3.25 -7.32 -7.26
N TYR A 65 2.64 -8.01 -6.29
CA TYR A 65 1.56 -8.96 -6.53
C TYR A 65 0.21 -8.24 -6.55
N HIS A 66 -0.35 -8.08 -7.75
CA HIS A 66 -1.70 -7.54 -7.94
C HIS A 66 -2.73 -8.66 -7.85
N ASP A 67 -3.75 -8.41 -7.06
CA ASP A 67 -4.85 -9.35 -6.85
C ASP A 67 -6.10 -8.51 -6.54
N GLN A 68 -7.13 -8.62 -7.38
CA GLN A 68 -8.38 -7.88 -7.21
C GLN A 68 -9.19 -8.39 -6.02
N ASP A 69 -8.96 -9.63 -5.62
CA ASP A 69 -9.62 -10.29 -4.50
C ASP A 69 -8.84 -10.13 -3.20
N ARG A 70 -7.74 -9.35 -3.21
CA ARG A 70 -6.99 -9.02 -1.99
C ARG A 70 -7.89 -8.32 -0.99
N ALA A 71 -7.99 -8.89 0.21
CA ALA A 71 -8.78 -8.31 1.28
C ALA A 71 -8.30 -6.89 1.66
N SER A 72 -9.27 -6.00 1.90
CA SER A 72 -9.05 -4.73 2.59
C SER A 72 -8.46 -5.00 3.96
N VAL A 73 -7.27 -4.44 4.23
CA VAL A 73 -6.54 -4.74 5.46
C VAL A 73 -7.30 -4.28 6.71
N ALA A 74 -7.97 -3.13 6.64
CA ALA A 74 -8.75 -2.62 7.76
C ALA A 74 -9.97 -3.50 8.06
N ASP A 75 -10.69 -3.93 7.02
CA ASP A 75 -11.87 -4.78 7.16
C ASP A 75 -11.47 -6.18 7.65
N TRP A 76 -10.44 -6.77 7.04
CA TRP A 76 -9.90 -8.07 7.46
C TRP A 76 -9.49 -8.05 8.94
N LEU A 77 -8.74 -7.04 9.38
CA LEU A 77 -8.35 -6.93 10.79
C LEU A 77 -9.58 -6.77 11.71
N THR A 78 -10.57 -5.98 11.29
CA THR A 78 -11.82 -5.78 12.04
C THR A 78 -12.57 -7.10 12.25
N ASP A 79 -12.70 -7.90 11.20
CA ASP A 79 -13.35 -9.22 11.25
C ASP A 79 -12.58 -10.24 12.11
N HIS A 80 -11.29 -9.99 12.37
CA HIS A 80 -10.40 -10.89 13.09
C HIS A 80 -10.08 -10.43 14.52
N GLY A 81 -10.96 -9.63 15.14
CA GLY A 81 -10.85 -9.24 16.56
C GLY A 81 -9.89 -8.08 16.80
N TRP A 82 -9.76 -7.18 15.84
CA TRP A 82 -9.06 -5.92 16.02
C TRP A 82 -10.02 -4.74 15.87
N ARG A 83 -9.68 -3.60 16.46
CA ARG A 83 -10.28 -2.32 16.15
C ARG A 83 -9.37 -1.58 15.16
N ALA A 84 -9.67 -1.69 13.87
CA ALA A 84 -8.86 -1.10 12.82
C ALA A 84 -9.41 0.25 12.33
N ARG A 85 -8.51 1.09 11.79
CA ARG A 85 -8.82 2.34 11.08
C ARG A 85 -7.87 2.51 9.92
N SER A 86 -8.35 3.09 8.84
CA SER A 86 -7.54 3.41 7.66
C SER A 86 -7.37 4.93 7.51
N GLN A 87 -6.16 5.35 7.12
CA GLN A 87 -5.83 6.72 6.76
C GLN A 87 -5.24 6.71 5.35
N ARG A 88 -5.92 7.36 4.39
CA ARG A 88 -5.43 7.43 3.01
C ARG A 88 -4.12 8.24 2.95
N ALA A 89 -3.13 7.73 2.22
CA ALA A 89 -1.84 8.42 2.11
C ALA A 89 -1.95 9.85 1.54
N PRO A 90 -2.78 10.13 0.50
CA PRO A 90 -2.98 11.50 0.02
C PRO A 90 -3.52 12.44 1.09
N ASP A 91 -4.44 11.97 1.92
CA ASP A 91 -5.03 12.77 2.99
C ASP A 91 -4.01 13.04 4.10
N GLU A 92 -3.15 12.08 4.41
CA GLU A 92 -2.06 12.28 5.37
C GLU A 92 -1.01 13.25 4.83
N MET A 93 -0.64 13.13 3.54
CA MET A 93 0.25 14.08 2.86
C MET A 93 -0.33 15.49 2.86
N ARG A 94 -1.64 15.66 2.65
CA ARG A 94 -2.31 16.97 2.76
C ARG A 94 -2.23 17.52 4.18
N ARG A 95 -2.52 16.68 5.19
CA ARG A 95 -2.47 17.06 6.61
C ARG A 95 -1.11 17.63 7.02
N VAL A 96 -0.02 17.07 6.50
CA VAL A 96 1.35 17.52 6.80
C VAL A 96 1.93 18.51 5.78
N GLY A 97 1.12 19.01 4.83
CA GLY A 97 1.55 19.99 3.84
C GLY A 97 2.57 19.47 2.82
N ARG A 98 2.50 18.18 2.48
CA ARG A 98 3.42 17.49 1.55
C ARG A 98 2.75 16.92 0.32
N TRP A 99 1.42 17.06 0.19
CA TRP A 99 0.72 16.79 -1.06
C TRP A 99 1.10 17.85 -2.11
N VAL A 100 1.40 17.39 -3.33
CA VAL A 100 1.68 18.27 -4.46
C VAL A 100 0.52 18.15 -5.43
N GLU A 101 -0.13 19.27 -5.74
CA GLU A 101 -1.22 19.27 -6.72
C GLU A 101 -0.70 18.98 -8.14
N GLY A 102 -1.54 18.33 -8.95
CA GLY A 102 -1.17 17.95 -10.31
C GLY A 102 -0.17 16.81 -10.42
N VAL A 103 0.08 16.06 -9.33
CA VAL A 103 0.72 14.75 -9.45
C VAL A 103 -0.15 13.86 -10.36
N PRO A 104 0.47 13.05 -11.25
CA PRO A 104 -0.30 12.05 -11.98
C PRO A 104 -1.08 11.18 -10.99
N MET A 105 -2.31 10.81 -11.37
CA MET A 105 -3.20 9.98 -10.55
C MET A 105 -3.76 10.65 -9.29
N ALA A 106 -3.62 11.98 -9.15
CA ALA A 106 -4.20 12.73 -8.03
C ALA A 106 -5.72 12.53 -7.85
N ASP A 107 -6.42 12.26 -8.95
CA ASP A 107 -7.86 12.05 -9.05
C ASP A 107 -8.29 10.59 -8.85
N ASP A 108 -7.36 9.64 -8.93
CA ASP A 108 -7.65 8.22 -8.69
C ASP A 108 -7.56 7.91 -7.19
N PRO A 109 -8.69 7.59 -6.54
CA PRO A 109 -8.71 7.35 -5.11
C PRO A 109 -7.99 6.07 -4.69
N THR A 110 -7.74 5.15 -5.62
CA THR A 110 -7.13 3.82 -5.42
C THR A 110 -5.64 3.77 -5.78
N ALA A 111 -5.12 4.85 -6.40
CA ALA A 111 -3.73 4.95 -6.84
C ALA A 111 -2.72 5.13 -5.71
N PHE A 112 -3.17 5.26 -4.46
CA PHE A 112 -2.27 5.43 -3.32
C PHE A 112 -2.62 4.43 -2.23
N ALA A 113 -1.60 4.01 -1.50
CA ALA A 113 -1.78 3.17 -0.34
C ALA A 113 -2.62 3.88 0.73
N GLU A 114 -3.14 3.06 1.64
CA GLU A 114 -3.66 3.52 2.91
C GLU A 114 -2.76 3.05 4.04
N PHE A 115 -2.71 3.84 5.11
CA PHE A 115 -2.05 3.53 6.36
C PHE A 115 -3.09 3.00 7.33
N VAL A 116 -3.09 1.69 7.53
CA VAL A 116 -3.99 1.04 8.48
C VAL A 116 -3.31 0.97 9.84
N THR A 117 -4.06 1.32 10.89
CA THR A 117 -3.66 1.09 12.28
C THR A 117 -4.74 0.28 12.97
N ALA A 118 -4.35 -0.63 13.86
CA ALA A 118 -5.31 -1.43 14.61
C ALA A 118 -4.83 -1.76 16.02
N GLU A 119 -5.79 -2.00 16.92
CA GLU A 119 -5.58 -2.45 18.31
C GLU A 119 -6.32 -3.77 18.56
N ARG A 120 -5.66 -4.73 19.21
CA ARG A 120 -6.22 -6.05 19.51
C ARG A 120 -7.28 -5.95 20.61
N LEU A 121 -8.47 -6.50 20.36
CA LEU A 121 -9.57 -6.55 21.32
C LEU A 121 -9.36 -7.64 22.38
#